data_AF-A0A962GCP1-F1
#
_entry.id   AF-A0A962GCP1-F1
#
_cell.length_a   1.000
_cell.length_b   1.000
_cell.length_c   1.000
_cell.angle_alpha   90.00
_cell.angle_beta   90.00
_cell.angle_gamma   90.00
#
_symmetry.space_group_name_H-M   'P 1'
#
loop_
_entity.id
_entity.type
_entity.pdbx_description
1 polymer ?
#
loop_
_entity_poly.entity_id
_entity_poly.type
_entity_poly.pdbx_seq_one_letter_code
_entity_poly.pdbx_strand_id
1 'polypeptide(L)'
;MTKLSRFTIAALLLVLTACATGPRPGAAPQINPAAQAVDAYRIGVDDVIRVAVWQNPDLNVTVPVRPDGRISVPLVGDVEAGGRTPEEVSAEIKTALEKYVRNPQVT
;
A
#
# COMPACT_ATOMS: atom_id res chain seq x y z
N MET A 1 48.29 -11.31 56.73
CA MET A 1 47.88 -10.10 55.98
C MET A 1 47.83 -10.37 54.46
N THR A 2 47.08 -11.39 54.00
CA THR A 2 46.98 -11.77 52.56
C THR A 2 45.54 -11.86 52.03
N LYS A 3 44.52 -11.72 52.88
CA LYS A 3 43.10 -11.80 52.50
C LYS A 3 42.55 -10.49 51.91
N LEU A 4 43.10 -9.34 52.28
CA LEU A 4 42.65 -8.02 51.79
C LEU A 4 43.06 -7.76 50.33
N SER A 5 44.22 -8.27 49.90
CA SER A 5 44.73 -8.18 48.52
C SER A 5 43.97 -9.06 47.53
N ARG A 6 43.42 -10.20 47.98
CA ARG A 6 42.57 -11.07 47.15
C ARG A 6 41.19 -10.46 46.89
N PHE A 7 40.67 -9.70 47.85
CA PHE A 7 39.38 -9.01 47.72
C PHE A 7 39.45 -7.82 46.76
N THR A 8 40.55 -7.06 46.77
CA THR A 8 40.75 -5.95 45.82
C THR A 8 40.98 -6.44 44.39
N ILE A 9 41.65 -7.57 44.18
CA ILE A 9 41.82 -8.16 42.84
C ILE A 9 40.48 -8.68 42.29
N ALA A 10 39.64 -9.31 43.13
CA ALA A 10 38.32 -9.79 42.73
C ALA A 10 37.35 -8.64 42.40
N ALA A 11 37.38 -7.54 43.17
CA ALA A 11 36.58 -6.36 42.90
C ALA A 11 37.01 -5.64 41.60
N LEU A 12 38.31 -5.60 41.30
CA LEU A 12 38.83 -4.98 40.08
C LEU A 12 38.48 -5.81 38.82
N LEU A 13 38.44 -7.14 38.93
CA LEU A 13 37.97 -8.02 37.84
C LEU A 13 36.47 -7.90 37.54
N LEU A 14 35.66 -7.55 38.55
CA LEU A 14 34.21 -7.36 38.39
C LEU A 14 33.85 -6.04 37.67
N VAL A 15 34.71 -5.02 37.78
CA VAL A 15 34.48 -3.69 37.15
C VAL A 15 34.85 -3.69 35.67
N LEU A 16 35.77 -4.57 35.24
CA LEU A 16 36.19 -4.66 33.83
C LEU A 16 35.16 -5.35 32.90
N THR A 17 34.23 -6.15 33.44
CA THR A 17 33.20 -6.84 32.64
C THR A 17 31.96 -5.99 32.34
N ALA A 18 31.83 -4.82 32.94
CA ALA A 18 30.64 -3.97 32.83
C ALA A 18 30.53 -3.18 31.50
N CYS A 19 31.57 -3.16 30.67
CA CYS A 19 31.57 -2.39 29.41
C CYS A 19 31.12 -3.18 28.17
N ALA A 20 30.81 -4.48 28.29
CA ALA A 20 30.45 -5.32 27.14
C ALA A 20 28.94 -5.40 26.84
N THR A 21 28.09 -4.81 27.69
CA THR A 21 26.62 -4.85 27.59
C THR A 21 26.03 -3.47 27.29
N GLY A 22 26.51 -2.85 26.21
CA GLY A 22 25.90 -1.64 25.64
C GLY A 22 25.02 -1.97 24.42
N PRO A 23 23.91 -1.27 24.18
CA PRO A 23 23.16 -1.39 22.92
C PRO A 23 24.10 -1.05 21.75
N ARG A 24 24.28 -1.99 20.81
CA ARG A 24 25.16 -1.82 19.65
C ARG A 24 24.59 -0.72 18.74
N PRO A 25 25.27 0.43 18.58
CA PRO A 25 24.88 1.41 17.56
C PRO A 25 25.24 0.81 16.21
N GLY A 26 24.25 0.55 15.37
CA GLY A 26 24.47 -0.02 14.03
C GLY A 26 23.91 -1.43 13.81
N ALA A 27 22.76 -1.77 14.41
CA ALA A 27 21.93 -2.80 13.83
C ALA A 27 21.65 -2.41 12.37
N ALA A 28 22.09 -3.24 11.42
CA ALA A 28 21.81 -3.05 10.01
C ALA A 28 20.28 -2.92 9.82
N PRO A 29 19.80 -2.03 8.93
CA PRO A 29 18.38 -1.95 8.62
C PRO A 29 17.88 -3.35 8.26
N GLN A 30 17.06 -3.93 9.12
CA GLN A 30 16.40 -5.19 8.81
C GLN A 30 15.36 -4.85 7.75
N ILE A 31 15.64 -5.21 6.50
CA ILE A 31 14.64 -5.12 5.43
C ILE A 31 13.55 -6.11 5.80
N ASN A 32 12.47 -5.62 6.41
CA ASN A 32 11.25 -6.39 6.59
C ASN A 32 10.62 -6.54 5.20
N PRO A 33 10.64 -7.73 4.59
CA PRO A 33 10.03 -7.92 3.27
C PRO A 33 8.51 -7.65 3.32
N ALA A 34 7.90 -7.82 4.50
CA ALA A 34 6.51 -7.47 4.78
C ALA A 34 6.24 -5.95 4.84
N ALA A 35 7.25 -5.12 5.06
CA ALA A 35 7.12 -3.66 5.05
C ALA A 35 7.18 -3.06 3.63
N GLN A 36 7.41 -3.88 2.61
CA GLN A 36 7.43 -3.49 1.20
C GLN A 36 6.15 -3.86 0.45
N ALA A 37 5.05 -4.12 1.16
CA ALA A 37 3.73 -4.16 0.53
C ALA A 37 3.44 -2.77 -0.03
N VAL A 38 3.65 -2.59 -1.33
CA VAL A 38 3.26 -1.37 -2.05
C VAL A 38 1.74 -1.33 -1.99
N ASP A 39 1.20 -0.32 -1.32
CA ASP A 39 -0.25 -0.11 -1.33
C ASP A 39 -0.72 0.02 -2.78
N ALA A 40 -1.80 -0.68 -3.10
CA ALA A 40 -2.42 -0.59 -4.42
C ALA A 40 -2.82 0.86 -4.70
N TYR A 41 -2.59 1.31 -5.94
CA TYR A 41 -2.99 2.65 -6.35
C TYR A 41 -4.48 2.85 -6.12
N ARG A 42 -4.81 4.01 -5.53
CA ARG A 42 -6.18 4.44 -5.34
C ARG A 42 -6.40 5.69 -6.15
N ILE A 43 -7.49 5.67 -6.91
CA ILE A 43 -7.90 6.77 -7.78
C ILE A 43 -8.17 8.02 -6.93
N GLY A 44 -7.57 9.13 -7.33
CA GLY A 44 -7.76 10.45 -6.74
C GLY A 44 -8.88 11.23 -7.41
N VAL A 45 -9.33 12.29 -6.74
CA VAL A 45 -10.08 13.37 -7.40
C VAL A 45 -9.16 14.05 -8.42
N ASP A 46 -9.72 14.55 -9.52
CA ASP A 46 -9.03 15.15 -10.66
C ASP A 46 -8.21 14.18 -11.54
N ASP A 47 -8.13 12.90 -11.17
CA ASP A 47 -7.58 11.87 -12.06
C ASP A 47 -8.40 11.76 -13.34
N VAL A 48 -7.74 11.50 -14.47
CA VAL A 48 -8.43 11.26 -15.75
C VAL A 48 -8.45 9.76 -16.02
N ILE A 49 -9.65 9.19 -16.07
CA ILE A 49 -9.87 7.77 -16.30
C ILE A 49 -10.36 7.56 -17.72
N ARG A 50 -9.72 6.63 -18.42
CA ARG A 50 -10.22 6.07 -19.66
C ARG A 50 -10.92 4.76 -19.33
N VAL A 51 -12.18 4.63 -19.74
CA VAL A 51 -12.94 3.39 -19.70
C VAL A 51 -13.09 2.90 -21.13
N ALA A 52 -12.65 1.68 -21.40
CA ALA A 52 -12.80 1.03 -22.69
C ALA A 52 -13.63 -0.25 -22.56
N VAL A 53 -14.57 -0.46 -23.47
CA VAL A 53 -15.39 -1.67 -23.54
C VAL A 53 -15.09 -2.42 -24.84
N TRP A 54 -14.60 -3.65 -24.73
CA TRP A 54 -14.25 -4.47 -25.90
C TRP A 54 -15.47 -4.66 -26.82
N GLN A 55 -15.25 -4.53 -28.13
CA GLN A 55 -16.31 -4.62 -29.17
C GLN A 55 -17.46 -3.60 -29.04
N ASN A 56 -17.36 -2.62 -28.13
CA ASN A 56 -18.37 -1.60 -27.91
C ASN A 56 -17.72 -0.20 -27.82
N PRO A 57 -17.10 0.30 -28.91
CA PRO A 57 -16.37 1.57 -28.88
C PRO A 57 -17.25 2.78 -28.55
N ASP A 58 -18.55 2.71 -28.81
CA ASP A 58 -19.53 3.75 -28.47
C ASP A 58 -19.71 3.94 -26.95
N LEU A 59 -19.29 2.95 -26.15
CA LEU A 59 -19.28 3.02 -24.69
C LEU A 59 -17.95 3.51 -24.12
N ASN A 60 -16.93 3.70 -24.98
CA ASN A 60 -15.64 4.20 -24.53
C ASN A 60 -15.75 5.66 -24.12
N VAL A 61 -15.18 6.00 -22.98
CA VAL A 61 -15.20 7.37 -22.46
C VAL A 61 -13.88 7.71 -21.79
N THR A 62 -13.49 8.98 -21.83
CA THR A 62 -12.37 9.51 -21.06
C THR A 62 -12.89 10.69 -20.26
N VAL A 63 -12.95 10.52 -18.94
CA VAL A 63 -13.60 11.46 -18.02
C VAL A 63 -12.73 11.71 -16.79
N PRO A 64 -12.72 12.94 -16.26
CA PRO A 64 -12.09 13.21 -14.98
C PRO A 64 -12.93 12.67 -13.82
N VAL A 65 -12.28 12.31 -12.73
CA VAL A 65 -12.91 12.03 -11.44
C VAL A 65 -13.35 13.36 -10.84
N ARG A 66 -14.66 13.52 -10.70
CA ARG A 66 -15.29 14.73 -10.17
C ARG A 66 -14.94 14.96 -8.69
N PRO A 67 -15.17 16.18 -8.15
CA PRO A 67 -14.94 16.47 -6.73
C PRO A 67 -15.72 15.61 -5.73
N ASP A 68 -16.82 14.98 -6.15
CA ASP A 68 -17.57 14.01 -5.37
C ASP A 68 -17.02 12.57 -5.47
N GLY A 69 -15.88 12.37 -6.13
CA GLY A 69 -15.23 11.07 -6.29
C GLY A 69 -15.86 10.16 -7.33
N ARG A 70 -16.71 10.69 -8.22
CA ARG A 70 -17.44 9.88 -9.21
C ARG A 70 -17.02 10.16 -10.65
N ILE A 71 -17.23 9.18 -11.53
CA ILE A 71 -17.11 9.31 -12.99
C ILE A 71 -18.44 8.98 -13.65
N SER A 72 -18.72 9.59 -14.80
CA SER A 72 -19.94 9.30 -15.57
C SER A 72 -19.63 8.39 -16.75
N VAL A 73 -20.28 7.23 -16.78
CA VAL A 73 -20.06 6.15 -17.77
C VAL A 73 -21.35 5.92 -18.57
N PRO A 74 -21.29 5.80 -19.92
CA PRO A 74 -22.47 5.55 -20.74
C PRO A 74 -23.26 4.31 -20.29
N LEU A 75 -24.59 4.42 -20.30
CA LEU A 75 -25.58 3.40 -19.86
C LEU A 75 -25.56 3.03 -18.36
N VAL A 76 -24.42 3.14 -17.70
CA VAL A 76 -24.25 2.88 -16.27
C VAL A 76 -24.68 4.08 -15.43
N GLY A 77 -24.37 5.30 -15.89
CA GLY A 77 -24.54 6.52 -15.12
C GLY A 77 -23.29 6.81 -14.30
N ASP A 78 -23.48 7.27 -13.07
CA ASP A 78 -22.38 7.66 -12.22
C ASP A 78 -21.84 6.48 -11.40
N VAL A 79 -20.52 6.33 -11.38
CA VAL A 79 -19.78 5.27 -10.68
C VAL A 79 -18.82 5.89 -9.68
N GLU A 80 -18.78 5.35 -8.47
CA GLU A 80 -17.82 5.76 -7.44
C GLU A 80 -16.43 5.24 -7.77
N ALA A 81 -15.47 6.16 -7.95
CA ALA A 81 -14.10 5.88 -8.35
C ALA A 81 -13.07 6.35 -7.31
N GLY A 82 -13.31 7.49 -6.66
CA GLY A 82 -12.42 8.08 -5.68
C GLY A 82 -12.14 7.12 -4.51
N GLY A 83 -10.86 6.96 -4.17
CA GLY A 83 -10.42 6.07 -3.10
C GLY A 83 -10.44 4.58 -3.46
N ARG A 84 -10.89 4.21 -4.65
CA ARG A 84 -10.96 2.82 -5.13
C ARG A 84 -9.82 2.50 -6.08
N THR A 85 -9.53 1.21 -6.26
CA THR A 85 -8.53 0.78 -7.25
C THR A 85 -9.17 0.70 -8.65
N PRO A 86 -8.37 0.81 -9.74
CA PRO A 86 -8.89 0.63 -11.09
C PRO A 86 -9.61 -0.71 -11.31
N GLU A 87 -9.14 -1.78 -10.65
CA GLU A 87 -9.74 -3.11 -10.72
C GLU A 87 -11.14 -3.13 -10.08
N GLU A 88 -11.32 -2.42 -8.97
CA GLU A 88 -12.62 -2.32 -8.29
C GLU A 88 -13.63 -1.54 -9.15
N VAL A 89 -13.20 -0.44 -9.75
CA VAL A 89 -14.05 0.40 -10.61
C VAL A 89 -14.41 -0.33 -11.90
N SER A 90 -13.46 -0.99 -12.55
CA SER A 90 -13.72 -1.76 -13.77
C SER A 90 -14.68 -2.94 -13.52
N ALA A 91 -14.56 -3.62 -12.38
CA ALA A 91 -15.47 -4.69 -11.98
C ALA A 91 -16.90 -4.16 -11.77
N GLU A 92 -17.08 -3.01 -11.11
CA GLU A 92 -18.40 -2.40 -10.94
C GLU A 92 -19.03 -2.00 -12.28
N ILE A 93 -18.27 -1.32 -13.15
CA ILE A 93 -18.75 -0.92 -14.48
C ILE A 93 -19.16 -2.15 -15.28
N LYS A 94 -18.35 -3.22 -15.24
CA LYS A 94 -18.66 -4.48 -15.91
C LYS A 94 -20.01 -5.04 -15.44
N THR A 95 -20.21 -5.18 -14.13
CA THR A 95 -21.46 -5.70 -13.57
C THR A 95 -22.66 -4.81 -13.92
N ALA A 96 -22.50 -3.49 -13.91
CA ALA A 96 -23.58 -2.58 -14.29
C ALA A 96 -23.93 -2.69 -15.79
N LEU A 97 -22.94 -2.91 -16.66
CA LEU A 97 -23.12 -3.06 -18.11
C LEU A 97 -23.76 -4.39 -18.53
N GLU A 98 -23.76 -5.43 -17.68
CA GLU A 98 -24.36 -6.74 -18.01
C GLU A 98 -25.85 -6.66 -18.35
N LYS A 99 -26.54 -5.60 -17.91
CA LYS A 99 -27.95 -5.32 -18.26
C LYS A 99 -28.15 -4.89 -19.71
N TYR A 100 -27.09 -4.42 -20.38
CA TYR A 100 -27.15 -3.78 -21.69
C TYR A 100 -26.25 -4.46 -22.72
N VAL A 101 -25.14 -5.08 -22.27
CA VAL A 101 -24.12 -5.72 -23.10
C VAL A 101 -23.92 -7.15 -22.63
N ARG A 102 -23.86 -8.09 -23.56
CA ARG A 102 -23.63 -9.51 -23.23
C ARG A 102 -22.15 -9.76 -22.98
N ASN A 103 -21.80 -10.19 -21.76
CA ASN A 103 -20.42 -10.49 -21.35
C ASN A 103 -19.44 -9.31 -21.60
N PRO A 104 -19.69 -8.13 -21.02
CA PRO A 104 -18.85 -6.96 -21.24
C PRO A 104 -17.43 -7.20 -20.73
N GLN A 105 -16.43 -6.75 -21.48
CA GLN A 105 -15.03 -6.70 -21.04
C GLN A 105 -14.64 -5.23 -20.91
N VAL A 106 -14.28 -4.81 -19.71
CA VAL A 106 -13.99 -3.42 -19.35
C VAL A 106 -12.52 -3.30 -18.96
N THR A 107 -11.85 -2.24 -19.41
CA THR A 107 -10.45 -1.91 -19.08
C THR A 107 -10.31 -0.42 -18.82
#